data_AF-W5LJF5-F1
#
_entry.id   AF-W5LJF5-F1
#
_cell.length_a   1.000
_cell.length_b   1.000
_cell.length_c   1.000
_cell.angle_alpha   90.00
_cell.angle_beta   90.00
_cell.angle_gamma   90.00
#
_symmetry.space_group_name_H-M   'P 1'
#
loop_
_entity.id
_entity.type
_entity.pdbx_description
1 polymer ?
#
loop_
_entity_poly.entity_id
_entity_poly.type
_entity_poly.pdbx_seq_one_letter_code
_entity_poly.pdbx_strand_id
1 'polypeptide(L)'
;MYVKFCNFGVYADEKAAASKQQQKQASPASADVYRKVILYRRLSAVLLLICVLLLAVLLALAVKLSEAKSSQECPTNAVDVERTTAGEVCSRSVCEAMYPPGRIQAPNGHACSECGRGWLKFEDSCYFLSQTRLNWLQSREQCKKMGGDLVVISNERVQRFLTQNGLMMYWIGLSRSDSQQWTWINNTVLMNSYWSDTRQDGDCVFLNGGSKPRKNWYPNQCAAVSHYICQKTRRTLWRRISQHCRDFRSGCEVSFVSLVSFTSCTLSSFGGL
;
A
#
# COMPACT_ATOMS: atom_id res chain seq x y z
N MET A 1 -68.05 -5.42 9.59
CA MET A 1 -67.01 -6.08 10.41
C MET A 1 -67.14 -7.60 10.21
N TYR A 2 -66.09 -8.39 10.43
CA TYR A 2 -66.02 -9.88 10.38
C TYR A 2 -66.52 -10.64 9.11
N VAL A 3 -65.52 -11.15 8.38
CA VAL A 3 -65.35 -12.48 7.72
C VAL A 3 -66.45 -13.58 7.83
N LYS A 4 -66.63 -14.35 6.73
CA LYS A 4 -66.47 -15.85 6.62
C LYS A 4 -67.68 -16.77 6.19
N PHE A 5 -67.57 -17.30 4.97
CA PHE A 5 -67.91 -18.66 4.44
C PHE A 5 -69.34 -19.15 4.07
N CYS A 6 -69.32 -20.07 3.07
CA CYS A 6 -70.37 -20.92 2.46
C CYS A 6 -71.48 -20.18 1.67
N ASN A 7 -72.13 -20.77 0.65
CA ASN A 7 -72.18 -22.15 0.11
C ASN A 7 -72.11 -22.12 -1.46
N PHE A 8 -72.23 -23.15 -2.30
CA PHE A 8 -72.79 -24.53 -2.24
C PHE A 8 -72.06 -25.46 -3.26
N GLY A 9 -72.11 -26.79 -3.08
CA GLY A 9 -71.82 -27.80 -4.14
C GLY A 9 -73.11 -28.32 -4.82
N VAL A 10 -73.18 -29.48 -5.52
CA VAL A 10 -72.29 -30.65 -5.73
C VAL A 10 -72.71 -31.37 -7.06
N TYR A 11 -71.92 -32.33 -7.58
CA TYR A 11 -72.15 -33.26 -8.73
C TYR A 11 -72.13 -32.62 -10.15
N ALA A 12 -71.42 -33.11 -11.20
CA ALA A 12 -70.72 -34.38 -11.56
C ALA A 12 -71.61 -35.54 -12.07
N ASP A 13 -71.18 -36.39 -13.02
CA ASP A 13 -69.87 -36.46 -13.75
C ASP A 13 -69.98 -35.83 -15.18
N GLU A 14 -69.70 -36.39 -16.37
CA GLU A 14 -69.14 -37.68 -16.81
C GLU A 14 -68.26 -37.61 -18.09
N LYS A 15 -67.33 -38.57 -18.17
CA LYS A 15 -66.42 -39.09 -19.24
C LYS A 15 -66.56 -38.55 -20.70
N ALA A 16 -65.50 -38.29 -21.47
CA ALA A 16 -64.27 -39.06 -21.77
C ALA A 16 -64.51 -40.33 -22.65
N ALA A 17 -63.67 -40.76 -23.61
CA ALA A 17 -62.48 -40.19 -24.29
C ALA A 17 -62.09 -41.09 -25.50
N ALA A 18 -60.82 -41.06 -25.93
CA ALA A 18 -60.05 -42.12 -26.62
C ALA A 18 -59.75 -42.02 -28.15
N SER A 19 -58.58 -41.45 -28.44
CA SER A 19 -57.49 -42.02 -29.28
C SER A 19 -57.73 -42.55 -30.71
N LYS A 20 -56.89 -42.07 -31.64
CA LYS A 20 -56.01 -42.94 -32.45
C LYS A 20 -54.70 -42.21 -32.81
N GLN A 21 -53.64 -42.96 -33.09
CA GLN A 21 -52.26 -42.45 -33.15
C GLN A 21 -51.88 -41.92 -34.55
N GLN A 22 -50.97 -40.95 -34.59
CA GLN A 22 -50.06 -40.76 -35.71
C GLN A 22 -48.68 -40.30 -35.22
N GLN A 23 -47.70 -41.20 -35.27
CA GLN A 23 -46.28 -40.81 -35.20
C GLN A 23 -45.92 -40.09 -36.51
N LYS A 24 -45.16 -39.01 -36.44
CA LYS A 24 -44.56 -38.34 -37.60
C LYS A 24 -43.07 -38.11 -37.33
N GLN A 25 -42.21 -38.47 -38.28
CA GLN A 25 -40.78 -38.61 -38.01
C GLN A 25 -40.10 -37.29 -37.62
N ALA A 26 -39.12 -37.38 -36.72
CA ALA A 26 -38.14 -36.33 -36.52
C ALA A 26 -37.24 -36.21 -37.77
N SER A 27 -36.92 -34.99 -38.20
CA SER A 27 -35.99 -34.77 -39.31
C SER A 27 -34.54 -34.99 -38.84
N PRO A 28 -33.61 -35.38 -39.74
CA PRO A 28 -32.21 -35.60 -39.36
C PRO A 28 -31.54 -34.32 -38.82
N ALA A 29 -31.99 -33.14 -39.23
CA ALA A 29 -31.47 -31.85 -38.76
C ALA A 29 -31.81 -31.56 -37.29
N SER A 30 -33.03 -31.85 -36.82
CA SER A 30 -33.39 -31.60 -35.41
C SER A 30 -32.68 -32.56 -34.45
N ALA A 31 -32.41 -33.79 -34.89
CA ALA A 31 -31.61 -34.76 -34.14
C ALA A 31 -30.14 -34.32 -33.97
N ASP A 32 -29.53 -33.70 -34.99
CA ASP A 32 -28.18 -33.14 -34.92
C ASP A 32 -28.11 -31.90 -33.99
N VAL A 33 -29.06 -30.97 -34.10
CA VAL A 33 -29.15 -29.80 -33.20
C VAL A 33 -29.30 -30.25 -31.74
N TYR A 34 -30.19 -31.20 -31.46
CA TYR A 34 -30.37 -31.74 -30.11
C TYR A 34 -29.11 -32.44 -29.57
N ARG A 35 -28.42 -33.22 -30.42
CA ARG A 35 -27.13 -33.85 -30.10
C ARG A 35 -26.06 -32.81 -29.77
N LYS A 36 -25.98 -31.71 -30.53
CA LYS A 36 -25.06 -30.59 -30.28
C LYS A 36 -25.40 -29.86 -28.98
N VAL A 37 -26.67 -29.62 -28.66
CA VAL A 37 -27.08 -29.03 -27.37
C VAL A 37 -26.69 -29.92 -26.18
N ILE A 38 -26.85 -31.25 -26.28
CA ILE A 38 -26.36 -32.19 -25.26
C ILE A 38 -24.83 -32.14 -25.15
N LEU A 39 -24.11 -32.09 -26.28
CA LEU A 39 -22.65 -31.96 -26.30
C LEU A 39 -22.19 -30.69 -25.60
N TYR A 40 -22.74 -29.52 -25.97
CA TYR A 40 -22.40 -28.24 -25.34
C TYR A 40 -22.77 -28.20 -23.84
N ARG A 41 -23.89 -28.80 -23.43
CA ARG A 41 -24.24 -28.92 -22.00
C ARG A 41 -23.23 -29.78 -21.23
N ARG A 42 -22.73 -30.87 -21.83
CA ARG A 42 -21.66 -31.70 -21.24
C ARG A 42 -20.32 -30.96 -21.19
N LEU A 43 -19.92 -30.31 -22.28
CA LEU A 43 -18.68 -29.51 -22.35
C LEU A 43 -18.70 -28.34 -21.36
N SER A 44 -19.83 -27.65 -21.22
CA SER A 44 -20.03 -26.59 -20.22
C SER A 44 -19.92 -27.11 -18.79
N ALA A 45 -20.56 -28.26 -18.48
CA ALA A 45 -20.43 -28.90 -17.17
C ALA A 45 -18.97 -29.32 -16.86
N VAL A 46 -18.25 -29.88 -17.84
CA VAL A 46 -16.82 -30.23 -17.70
C VAL A 46 -15.97 -28.97 -17.50
N LEU A 47 -16.21 -27.90 -18.25
CA LEU A 47 -15.50 -26.63 -18.10
C LEU A 47 -15.74 -25.99 -16.72
N LEU A 48 -16.98 -26.02 -16.22
CA LEU A 48 -17.31 -25.55 -14.87
C LEU A 48 -16.59 -26.37 -13.79
N LEU A 49 -16.53 -27.70 -13.93
CA LEU A 49 -15.76 -28.56 -13.01
C LEU A 49 -14.25 -28.23 -13.05
N ILE A 50 -13.68 -28.02 -14.24
CA ILE A 50 -12.28 -27.60 -14.39
C ILE A 50 -12.05 -26.24 -13.71
N CYS A 51 -12.94 -25.25 -13.91
CA CYS A 51 -12.85 -23.95 -13.24
C CYS A 51 -12.92 -24.07 -11.70
N VAL A 52 -13.80 -24.91 -11.16
CA VAL A 52 -13.88 -25.16 -9.71
C VAL A 52 -12.61 -25.83 -9.17
N LEU A 53 -12.05 -26.80 -9.89
CA LEU A 53 -10.79 -27.45 -9.52
C LEU A 53 -9.61 -26.47 -9.56
N LEU A 54 -9.52 -25.61 -10.59
CA LEU A 54 -8.50 -24.56 -10.68
C LEU A 54 -8.63 -23.54 -9.54
N LEU A 55 -9.84 -23.11 -9.19
CA LEU A 55 -10.08 -22.23 -8.04
C LEU A 55 -9.69 -22.90 -6.71
N ALA A 56 -9.99 -24.19 -6.52
CA ALA A 56 -9.59 -24.94 -5.33
C ALA A 56 -8.05 -25.05 -5.22
N VAL A 57 -7.35 -25.31 -6.34
CA VAL A 57 -5.88 -25.31 -6.39
C VAL A 57 -5.30 -23.93 -6.10
N LEU A 58 -5.86 -22.86 -6.66
CA LEU A 58 -5.42 -21.48 -6.37
C LEU A 58 -5.62 -21.10 -4.90
N LEU A 59 -6.72 -21.53 -4.27
CA LEU A 59 -6.96 -21.32 -2.83
C LEU A 59 -5.97 -22.13 -1.98
N ALA A 60 -5.72 -23.40 -2.31
CA ALA A 60 -4.74 -24.23 -1.62
C ALA A 60 -3.31 -23.66 -1.74
N LEU A 61 -2.94 -23.16 -2.92
CA LEU A 61 -1.67 -22.47 -3.16
C LEU A 61 -1.60 -21.15 -2.38
N ALA A 62 -2.69 -20.37 -2.30
CA ALA A 62 -2.73 -19.15 -1.51
C ALA A 62 -2.57 -19.42 0.00
N VAL A 63 -3.19 -20.49 0.52
CA VAL A 63 -2.98 -20.94 1.91
C VAL A 63 -1.53 -21.37 2.13
N LYS A 64 -0.94 -22.19 1.25
CA LYS A 64 0.48 -22.58 1.34
C LYS A 64 1.43 -21.39 1.21
N LEU A 65 1.08 -20.38 0.42
CA LEU A 65 1.83 -19.13 0.34
C LEU A 65 1.69 -18.29 1.63
N SER A 66 0.57 -18.36 2.33
CA SER A 66 0.39 -17.71 3.64
C SER A 66 1.17 -18.41 4.75
N GLU A 67 1.19 -19.75 4.76
CA GLU A 67 2.05 -20.54 5.65
C GLU A 67 3.54 -20.19 5.43
N ALA A 68 4.00 -20.24 4.17
CA ALA A 68 5.37 -19.89 3.81
C ALA A 68 5.76 -18.43 4.12
N LYS A 69 4.77 -17.53 4.26
CA LYS A 69 4.96 -16.13 4.65
C LYS A 69 4.89 -15.92 6.17
N SER A 70 4.39 -16.89 6.92
CA SER A 70 4.34 -16.85 8.40
C SER A 70 5.72 -17.09 9.04
N SER A 71 6.67 -17.70 8.32
CA SER A 71 7.99 -18.05 8.85
C SER A 71 9.04 -16.92 8.82
N GLN A 72 8.64 -15.67 8.59
CA GLN A 72 9.47 -14.49 8.95
C GLN A 72 9.14 -14.04 10.39
N GLU A 73 9.07 -15.02 11.30
CA GLU A 73 9.03 -14.76 12.73
C GLU A 73 10.45 -14.35 13.16
N CYS A 74 10.58 -13.26 13.92
CA CYS A 74 11.88 -12.86 14.43
C CYS A 74 12.36 -13.95 15.40
N PRO A 75 13.60 -14.48 15.27
CA PRO A 75 14.05 -15.57 16.12
C PRO A 75 14.14 -15.10 17.57
N THR A 76 13.14 -15.46 18.38
CA THR A 76 13.13 -15.40 19.83
C THR A 76 14.03 -16.50 20.39
N ASN A 77 15.28 -16.52 19.93
CA ASN A 77 16.37 -17.17 20.63
C ASN A 77 16.52 -16.45 21.97
N ALA A 78 15.87 -17.00 23.00
CA ALA A 78 16.18 -16.70 24.38
C ALA A 78 17.63 -17.17 24.63
N VAL A 79 18.57 -16.28 24.35
CA VAL A 79 19.86 -16.34 25.04
C VAL A 79 19.53 -16.01 26.49
N ASP A 80 19.77 -16.96 27.39
CA ASP A 80 19.73 -16.72 28.82
C ASP A 80 20.86 -15.74 29.19
N VAL A 81 20.60 -14.45 29.00
CA VAL A 81 21.49 -13.37 29.43
C VAL A 81 21.43 -13.33 30.94
N GLU A 82 22.37 -14.06 31.56
CA GLU A 82 22.59 -14.11 32.98
C GLU A 82 22.60 -12.70 33.59
N ARG A 83 21.91 -12.56 34.73
CA ARG A 83 21.34 -11.30 35.25
C ARG A 83 22.39 -10.28 35.71
N THR A 84 23.12 -9.72 34.75
CA THR A 84 24.11 -8.67 34.95
C THR A 84 23.44 -7.31 35.13
N THR A 85 24.02 -6.52 36.03
CA THR A 85 23.36 -5.39 36.69
C THR A 85 23.22 -4.14 35.81
N ALA A 86 22.07 -3.47 35.96
CA ALA A 86 21.92 -2.02 35.83
C ALA A 86 22.36 -1.34 34.51
N GLY A 87 21.56 -1.53 33.45
CA GLY A 87 20.88 -0.38 32.84
C GLY A 87 21.68 0.70 32.08
N GLU A 88 22.65 0.36 31.22
CA GLU A 88 23.25 1.37 30.32
C GLU A 88 23.64 0.86 28.91
N VAL A 89 22.66 0.64 28.01
CA VAL A 89 22.92 0.48 26.55
C VAL A 89 21.86 1.16 25.66
N CYS A 90 21.79 2.50 25.71
CA CYS A 90 21.13 3.30 24.66
C CYS A 90 21.95 4.56 24.32
N SER A 91 23.27 4.41 24.29
CA SER A 91 24.21 5.49 24.05
C SER A 91 24.39 5.74 22.55
N ARG A 92 24.43 7.01 22.16
CA ARG A 92 24.56 7.45 20.75
C ARG A 92 25.74 6.79 20.02
N SER A 93 26.86 6.63 20.73
CA SER A 93 28.06 5.94 20.27
C SER A 93 27.82 4.49 19.82
N VAL A 94 26.89 3.76 20.46
CA VAL A 94 26.55 2.38 20.09
C VAL A 94 25.79 2.35 18.76
N CYS A 95 24.84 3.27 18.55
CA CYS A 95 24.15 3.39 17.27
C CYS A 95 25.10 3.84 16.14
N GLU A 96 26.01 4.77 16.42
CA GLU A 96 27.03 5.23 15.44
C GLU A 96 28.08 4.15 15.13
N ALA A 97 28.37 3.23 16.07
CA ALA A 97 29.22 2.06 15.85
C ALA A 97 28.50 0.94 15.06
N MET A 98 27.19 0.75 15.26
CA MET A 98 26.39 -0.22 14.49
C MET A 98 26.11 0.24 13.05
N TYR A 99 25.92 1.54 12.83
CA TYR A 99 25.62 2.13 11.52
C TYR A 99 26.66 3.20 11.13
N PRO A 100 27.94 2.83 10.95
CA PRO A 100 29.00 3.79 10.66
C PRO A 100 28.78 4.43 9.27
N PRO A 101 28.91 5.76 9.15
CA PRO A 101 28.58 6.48 7.91
C PRO A 101 29.54 6.07 6.78
N GLY A 102 29.03 5.26 5.85
CA GLY A 102 29.77 4.71 4.71
C GLY A 102 29.60 3.19 4.53
N ARG A 103 29.20 2.45 5.56
CA ARG A 103 28.95 1.00 5.45
C ARG A 103 27.50 0.72 5.03
N ILE A 104 27.30 0.32 3.76
CA ILE A 104 25.98 0.01 3.18
C ILE A 104 25.51 -1.44 3.51
N GLN A 105 26.41 -2.29 4.02
CA GLN A 105 26.14 -3.71 4.32
C GLN A 105 26.09 -3.96 5.82
N ALA A 106 24.99 -4.55 6.31
CA ALA A 106 24.91 -5.06 7.67
C ALA A 106 25.79 -6.34 7.83
N PRO A 107 26.22 -6.72 9.05
CA PRO A 107 27.08 -7.89 9.28
C PRO A 107 26.52 -9.21 8.73
N ASN A 108 25.20 -9.30 8.63
CA ASN A 108 24.41 -10.42 8.15
C ASN A 108 24.03 -10.29 6.64
N GLY A 109 24.87 -9.64 5.84
CA GLY A 109 24.77 -9.62 4.36
C GLY A 109 23.63 -8.79 3.76
N HIS A 110 22.60 -8.45 4.55
CA HIS A 110 21.52 -7.57 4.12
C HIS A 110 22.05 -6.14 3.89
N ALA A 111 22.04 -5.70 2.63
CA ALA A 111 22.39 -4.34 2.27
C ALA A 111 21.27 -3.36 2.66
N CYS A 112 21.52 -2.54 3.67
CA CYS A 112 20.67 -1.39 3.98
C CYS A 112 20.91 -0.29 2.94
N SER A 113 20.23 -0.39 1.79
CA SER A 113 20.24 0.67 0.78
C SER A 113 19.84 2.01 1.43
N GLU A 114 20.68 3.04 1.28
CA GLU A 114 20.57 4.34 1.97
C GLU A 114 19.18 5.01 1.85
N CYS A 115 18.47 4.73 0.76
CA CYS A 115 17.14 5.26 0.46
C CYS A 115 15.96 4.31 0.76
N GLY A 116 16.24 3.05 1.07
CA GLY A 116 15.26 1.95 1.10
C GLY A 116 14.84 1.44 -0.28
N ARG A 117 14.07 0.34 -0.31
CA ARG A 117 13.56 -0.26 -1.56
C ARG A 117 12.59 0.68 -2.28
N GLY A 118 12.70 0.76 -3.61
CA GLY A 118 11.85 1.59 -4.47
C GLY A 118 12.20 3.08 -4.53
N TRP A 119 13.25 3.52 -3.83
CA TRP A 119 13.74 4.90 -3.88
C TRP A 119 15.08 4.96 -4.64
N LEU A 120 15.21 5.93 -5.54
CA LEU A 120 16.42 6.19 -6.30
C LEU A 120 17.36 7.13 -5.51
N LYS A 121 18.63 6.75 -5.36
CA LYS A 121 19.67 7.55 -4.70
C LYS A 121 20.30 8.53 -5.71
N PHE A 122 20.38 9.82 -5.37
CA PHE A 122 21.14 10.81 -6.15
C PHE A 122 21.57 12.00 -5.29
N GLU A 123 22.85 12.37 -5.34
CA GLU A 123 23.48 13.33 -4.41
C GLU A 123 23.14 12.98 -2.94
N ASP A 124 23.00 13.95 -2.02
CA ASP A 124 22.55 13.71 -0.62
C ASP A 124 21.01 13.56 -0.49
N SER A 125 20.35 13.03 -1.52
CA SER A 125 18.90 12.85 -1.56
C SER A 125 18.45 11.49 -2.11
N CYS A 126 17.21 11.15 -1.78
CA CYS A 126 16.51 9.96 -2.23
C CYS A 126 15.18 10.37 -2.87
N TYR A 127 14.85 9.80 -4.02
CA TYR A 127 13.70 10.19 -4.83
C TYR A 127 12.78 8.99 -5.10
N PHE A 128 11.46 9.18 -4.98
CA PHE A 128 10.46 8.16 -5.28
C PHE A 128 9.53 8.67 -6.37
N LEU A 129 9.45 7.94 -7.48
CA LEU A 129 8.60 8.23 -8.63
C LEU A 129 7.35 7.35 -8.51
N SER A 130 6.17 7.94 -8.38
CA SER A 130 4.95 7.17 -8.12
C SER A 130 4.46 6.37 -9.33
N GLN A 131 3.92 5.18 -9.07
CA GLN A 131 3.11 4.43 -10.05
C GLN A 131 1.62 4.80 -9.94
N THR A 132 1.17 5.20 -8.75
CA THR A 132 -0.18 5.75 -8.49
C THR A 132 -0.30 7.20 -8.93
N ARG A 133 -1.52 7.62 -9.27
CA ARG A 133 -1.86 9.01 -9.59
C ARG A 133 -2.70 9.66 -8.50
N LEU A 134 -2.45 10.92 -8.19
CA LEU A 134 -3.13 11.73 -7.17
C LEU A 134 -3.19 13.20 -7.63
N ASN A 135 -4.00 14.03 -6.97
CA ASN A 135 -3.90 15.49 -7.13
C ASN A 135 -2.67 16.07 -6.39
N TRP A 136 -2.30 17.33 -6.62
CA TRP A 136 -1.03 17.87 -6.09
C TRP A 136 -0.97 17.83 -4.56
N LEU A 137 -2.07 18.22 -3.89
CA LEU A 137 -2.16 18.23 -2.43
C LEU A 137 -2.10 16.80 -1.84
N GLN A 138 -2.86 15.86 -2.41
CA GLN A 138 -2.83 14.45 -2.02
C GLN A 138 -1.44 13.82 -2.24
N SER A 139 -0.77 14.17 -3.34
CA SER A 139 0.61 13.76 -3.64
C SER A 139 1.57 14.25 -2.56
N ARG A 140 1.42 15.53 -2.16
CA ARG A 140 2.21 16.14 -1.08
C ARG A 140 2.05 15.41 0.25
N GLU A 141 0.81 15.17 0.68
CA GLU A 141 0.56 14.44 1.93
C GLU A 141 1.02 12.98 1.87
N GLN A 142 0.97 12.34 0.70
CA GLN A 142 1.53 10.99 0.53
C GLN A 142 3.07 10.99 0.62
N CYS A 143 3.76 12.00 0.09
CA CYS A 143 5.20 12.16 0.30
C CYS A 143 5.57 12.38 1.77
N LYS A 144 4.80 13.20 2.50
CA LYS A 144 4.96 13.45 3.95
C LYS A 144 4.77 12.18 4.78
N LYS A 145 3.73 11.38 4.50
CA LYS A 145 3.50 10.07 5.12
C LYS A 145 4.73 9.15 4.95
N MET A 146 5.28 9.09 3.74
CA MET A 146 6.49 8.30 3.44
C MET A 146 7.80 8.89 4.01
N GLY A 147 7.77 10.06 4.66
CA GLY A 147 8.91 10.69 5.32
C GLY A 147 9.76 11.63 4.46
N GLY A 148 9.25 12.03 3.31
CA GLY A 148 9.79 13.11 2.48
C GLY A 148 8.82 14.31 2.42
N ASP A 149 8.89 15.05 1.33
CA ASP A 149 7.82 15.93 0.82
C ASP A 149 7.90 15.85 -0.74
N LEU A 150 7.12 16.63 -1.50
CA LEU A 150 7.29 16.71 -2.97
C LEU A 150 8.70 17.20 -3.35
N VAL A 151 9.19 16.83 -4.53
CA VAL A 151 10.57 17.14 -4.94
C VAL A 151 10.83 18.63 -5.17
N VAL A 152 11.97 19.12 -4.67
CA VAL A 152 12.51 20.45 -4.96
C VAL A 152 13.71 20.33 -5.89
N ILE A 153 13.63 20.94 -7.07
CA ILE A 153 14.63 20.79 -8.12
C ILE A 153 15.62 21.95 -8.04
N SER A 154 16.60 21.81 -7.15
CA SER A 154 17.57 22.85 -6.79
C SER A 154 18.68 23.10 -7.81
N ASN A 155 18.97 22.14 -8.70
CA ASN A 155 20.06 22.24 -9.68
C ASN A 155 19.79 21.43 -10.97
N GLU A 156 20.56 21.69 -12.03
CA GLU A 156 20.38 21.03 -13.34
C GLU A 156 20.71 19.52 -13.30
N ARG A 157 21.56 19.07 -12.37
CA ARG A 157 21.91 17.65 -12.23
C ARG A 157 20.70 16.86 -11.73
N VAL A 158 19.98 17.37 -10.72
CA VAL A 158 18.70 16.83 -10.24
C VAL A 158 17.63 16.87 -11.34
N GLN A 159 17.48 18.00 -12.04
CA GLN A 159 16.52 18.14 -13.15
C GLN A 159 16.74 17.08 -14.25
N ARG A 160 18.00 16.91 -14.68
CA ARG A 160 18.40 15.91 -15.67
C ARG A 160 18.16 14.49 -15.17
N PHE A 161 18.58 14.18 -13.94
CA PHE A 161 18.41 12.87 -13.32
C PHE A 161 16.93 12.44 -13.26
N LEU A 162 16.04 13.32 -12.77
CA LEU A 162 14.61 13.02 -12.67
C LEU A 162 13.95 12.88 -14.04
N THR A 163 14.34 13.71 -15.01
CA THR A 163 13.83 13.61 -16.38
C THR A 163 14.26 12.30 -17.07
N GLN A 164 15.46 11.79 -16.77
CA GLN A 164 15.98 10.54 -17.35
C GLN A 164 15.42 9.28 -16.67
N ASN A 165 15.10 9.32 -15.38
CA ASN A 165 14.60 8.16 -14.63
C ASN A 165 13.07 8.06 -14.59
N GLY A 166 12.35 9.15 -14.89
CA GLY A 166 10.90 9.15 -15.04
C GLY A 166 10.47 9.09 -16.50
N LEU A 167 9.34 8.44 -16.79
CA LEU A 167 8.77 8.28 -18.14
C LEU A 167 7.30 8.74 -18.23
N MET A 168 6.83 9.49 -17.23
CA MET A 168 5.44 9.98 -17.10
C MET A 168 5.43 11.49 -16.82
N MET A 169 4.24 12.10 -16.82
CA MET A 169 4.02 13.39 -16.15
C MET A 169 4.00 13.18 -14.64
N TYR A 170 4.78 13.96 -13.88
CA TYR A 170 4.80 13.93 -12.42
C TYR A 170 4.62 15.31 -11.80
N TRP A 171 3.78 15.43 -10.77
CA TRP A 171 3.78 16.57 -9.85
C TRP A 171 5.15 16.75 -9.19
N ILE A 172 5.66 17.99 -9.23
CA ILE A 172 6.84 18.43 -8.47
C ILE A 172 6.42 19.44 -7.39
N GLY A 173 7.31 19.71 -6.43
CA GLY A 173 7.06 20.57 -5.28
C GLY A 173 7.08 22.07 -5.57
N LEU A 174 6.65 22.48 -6.77
CA LEU A 174 6.59 23.86 -7.22
C LEU A 174 5.14 24.26 -7.44
N SER A 175 4.75 25.40 -6.86
CA SER A 175 3.42 25.98 -6.95
C SER A 175 3.46 27.51 -6.88
N ARG A 176 2.38 28.20 -7.21
CA ARG A 176 2.18 29.62 -6.87
C ARG A 176 0.89 29.78 -6.05
N SER A 177 0.71 30.93 -5.43
CA SER A 177 -0.54 31.35 -4.79
C SER A 177 -0.99 32.70 -5.36
N ASP A 178 -1.91 33.40 -4.70
CA ASP A 178 -2.46 34.70 -5.13
C ASP A 178 -1.38 35.77 -5.35
N SER A 179 -0.19 35.61 -4.75
CA SER A 179 1.01 36.42 -4.99
C SER A 179 1.58 36.31 -6.41
N GLN A 180 1.09 35.37 -7.22
CA GLN A 180 1.59 34.99 -8.55
C GLN A 180 3.07 34.54 -8.59
N GLN A 181 3.74 34.42 -7.43
CA GLN A 181 5.15 34.06 -7.34
C GLN A 181 5.34 32.55 -7.21
N TRP A 182 6.04 31.97 -8.19
CA TRP A 182 6.44 30.56 -8.17
C TRP A 182 7.38 30.27 -7.00
N THR A 183 6.92 29.41 -6.10
CA THR A 183 7.53 29.10 -4.81
C THR A 183 7.57 27.59 -4.59
N TRP A 184 8.70 27.08 -4.13
CA TRP A 184 8.87 25.68 -3.77
C TRP A 184 8.27 25.37 -2.40
N ILE A 185 7.85 24.13 -2.17
CA ILE A 185 7.32 23.60 -0.89
C ILE A 185 8.24 23.79 0.34
N ASN A 186 9.52 24.15 0.14
CA ASN A 186 10.49 24.48 1.18
C ASN A 186 10.57 26.00 1.47
N ASN A 187 9.61 26.77 0.95
CA ASN A 187 9.50 28.23 1.03
C ASN A 187 10.63 29.01 0.32
N THR A 188 11.28 28.42 -0.69
CA THR A 188 12.24 29.15 -1.55
C THR A 188 11.60 29.60 -2.86
N VAL A 189 11.89 30.82 -3.29
CA VAL A 189 11.40 31.39 -4.56
C VAL A 189 12.11 30.73 -5.74
N LEU A 190 11.41 30.58 -6.87
CA LEU A 190 11.96 30.00 -8.09
C LEU A 190 13.01 30.93 -8.74
N MET A 191 14.28 30.52 -8.70
CA MET A 191 15.39 31.23 -9.37
C MET A 191 15.63 30.73 -10.81
N ASN A 192 15.83 29.41 -10.98
CA ASN A 192 16.08 28.77 -12.27
C ASN A 192 14.88 27.90 -12.67
N SER A 193 14.44 27.99 -13.93
CA SER A 193 13.27 27.27 -14.44
C SER A 193 13.57 26.47 -15.69
N TYR A 194 12.75 25.45 -15.96
CA TYR A 194 12.85 24.57 -17.13
C TYR A 194 11.48 24.44 -17.83
N TRP A 195 10.74 25.55 -17.88
CA TRP A 195 9.41 25.66 -18.48
C TRP A 195 9.38 25.16 -19.93
N SER A 196 8.30 24.48 -20.29
CA SER A 196 7.98 24.22 -21.70
C SER A 196 7.55 25.51 -22.41
N ASP A 197 7.65 25.53 -23.74
CA ASP A 197 7.18 26.65 -24.57
C ASP A 197 5.64 26.75 -24.62
N THR A 198 4.93 25.73 -24.11
CA THR A 198 3.46 25.69 -24.07
C THR A 198 2.89 26.60 -22.99
N ARG A 199 1.99 27.52 -23.38
CA ARG A 199 1.16 28.27 -22.43
C ARG A 199 0.00 27.38 -21.95
N GLN A 200 0.13 26.83 -20.76
CA GLN A 200 -0.98 26.31 -19.94
C GLN A 200 -1.08 27.18 -18.69
N ASP A 201 -2.27 27.28 -18.12
CA ASP A 201 -2.53 28.00 -16.87
C ASP A 201 -2.86 27.05 -15.72
N GLY A 202 -2.67 27.54 -14.50
CA GLY A 202 -2.84 26.79 -13.26
C GLY A 202 -1.59 26.81 -12.38
N ASP A 203 -1.79 26.53 -11.09
CA ASP A 203 -0.90 27.00 -10.02
C ASP A 203 0.03 25.93 -9.45
N CYS A 204 0.01 24.72 -10.01
CA CYS A 204 0.88 23.61 -9.65
C CYS A 204 1.62 23.09 -10.90
N VAL A 205 2.79 22.45 -10.73
CA VAL A 205 3.68 22.13 -11.87
C VAL A 205 3.89 20.63 -12.08
N PHE A 206 3.70 20.16 -13.32
CA PHE A 206 4.19 18.87 -13.79
C PHE A 206 5.62 18.96 -14.34
N LEU A 207 6.43 17.93 -14.11
CA LEU A 207 7.63 17.60 -14.88
C LEU A 207 7.30 16.43 -15.82
N ASN A 208 7.61 16.58 -17.12
CA ASN A 208 7.44 15.52 -18.12
C ASN A 208 8.71 14.67 -18.26
N GLY A 209 8.68 13.44 -17.77
CA GLY A 209 9.76 12.46 -17.88
C GLY A 209 10.04 12.03 -19.32
N GLY A 210 11.22 11.46 -19.58
CA GLY A 210 11.67 10.98 -20.90
C GLY A 210 11.90 12.07 -21.97
N SER A 211 11.50 13.32 -21.69
CA SER A 211 11.56 14.45 -22.62
C SER A 211 12.86 15.27 -22.48
N LYS A 212 12.95 16.42 -23.16
CA LYS A 212 14.14 17.30 -23.14
C LYS A 212 14.29 17.96 -21.75
N PRO A 213 15.36 17.71 -20.96
CA PRO A 213 15.45 18.16 -19.56
C PRO A 213 15.47 19.68 -19.31
N ARG A 214 15.50 20.52 -20.35
CA ARG A 214 15.52 21.99 -20.23
C ARG A 214 14.20 22.68 -20.62
N LYS A 215 13.18 21.95 -21.11
CA LYS A 215 11.87 22.49 -21.49
C LYS A 215 10.72 21.49 -21.26
N ASN A 216 10.55 21.06 -20.01
CA ASN A 216 9.61 19.99 -19.67
C ASN A 216 8.76 20.24 -18.41
N TRP A 217 8.75 21.47 -17.89
CA TRP A 217 7.82 21.86 -16.83
C TRP A 217 6.55 22.51 -17.40
N TYR A 218 5.40 22.10 -16.88
CA TYR A 218 4.08 22.53 -17.35
C TYR A 218 3.24 23.00 -16.16
N PRO A 219 2.78 24.27 -16.12
CA PRO A 219 1.74 24.71 -15.20
C PRO A 219 0.44 23.96 -15.46
N ASN A 220 -0.30 23.61 -14.41
CA ASN A 220 -1.59 22.94 -14.52
C ASN A 220 -2.45 23.14 -13.26
N GLN A 221 -3.73 22.83 -13.35
CA GLN A 221 -4.66 22.95 -12.23
C GLN A 221 -4.31 21.95 -11.12
N CYS A 222 -4.12 22.43 -9.89
CA CYS A 222 -3.68 21.60 -8.75
C CYS A 222 -4.61 20.40 -8.43
N ALA A 223 -5.86 20.43 -8.91
CA ALA A 223 -6.84 19.35 -8.80
C ALA A 223 -6.63 18.20 -9.80
N ALA A 224 -5.84 18.38 -10.87
CA ALA A 224 -5.57 17.37 -11.89
C ALA A 224 -4.87 16.13 -11.30
N VAL A 225 -5.18 14.94 -11.83
CA VAL A 225 -4.71 13.67 -11.26
C VAL A 225 -3.56 13.09 -12.09
N SER A 226 -2.37 13.03 -11.49
CA SER A 226 -1.13 12.64 -12.17
C SER A 226 -0.17 11.90 -11.23
N HIS A 227 0.93 11.36 -11.77
CA HIS A 227 1.99 10.78 -10.93
C HIS A 227 2.68 11.90 -10.13
N TYR A 228 3.58 11.56 -9.21
CA TYR A 228 4.29 12.52 -8.37
C TYR A 228 5.69 12.05 -8.00
N ILE A 229 6.60 12.99 -7.74
CA ILE A 229 7.96 12.69 -7.26
C ILE A 229 8.10 13.19 -5.82
N CYS A 230 8.39 12.27 -4.90
CA CYS A 230 8.74 12.60 -3.52
C CYS A 230 10.27 12.66 -3.36
N GLN A 231 10.74 13.53 -2.47
CA GLN A 231 12.14 13.65 -2.09
C GLN A 231 12.33 13.50 -0.58
N LYS A 232 13.36 12.75 -0.18
CA LYS A 232 13.95 12.75 1.16
C LYS A 232 15.35 13.32 1.06
N THR A 233 15.74 14.16 2.01
CA THR A 233 17.13 14.60 2.15
C THR A 233 17.80 13.82 3.27
N ARG A 234 19.13 13.72 3.25
CA ARG A 234 19.90 13.12 4.35
C ARG A 234 19.60 13.75 5.71
N ARG A 235 19.24 15.05 5.75
CA ARG A 235 18.77 15.75 6.95
C ARG A 235 17.41 15.25 7.46
N THR A 236 16.43 15.00 6.59
CA THR A 236 15.11 14.47 7.03
C THR A 236 15.18 12.99 7.40
N LEU A 237 16.05 12.21 6.75
CA LEU A 237 16.38 10.83 7.13
C LEU A 237 16.94 10.78 8.56
N TRP A 238 18.02 11.52 8.86
CA TRP A 238 18.60 11.53 10.21
C TRP A 238 17.63 12.06 11.27
N ARG A 239 16.84 13.11 10.96
CA ARG A 239 15.85 13.62 11.93
C ARG A 239 14.81 12.57 12.29
N ARG A 240 14.39 11.70 11.36
CA ARG A 240 13.45 10.60 11.67
C ARG A 240 14.11 9.44 12.44
N ILE A 241 15.37 9.09 12.18
CA ILE A 241 16.11 8.13 13.01
C ILE A 241 16.21 8.65 14.45
N SER A 242 16.67 9.89 14.62
CA SER A 242 16.72 10.55 15.95
C SER A 242 15.34 10.72 16.60
N GLN A 243 14.26 10.86 15.82
CA GLN A 243 12.90 10.95 16.35
C GLN A 243 12.42 9.58 16.84
N HIS A 244 12.59 8.52 16.05
CA HIS A 244 12.18 7.17 16.43
C HIS A 244 12.86 6.70 17.72
N CYS A 245 14.16 7.00 17.90
CA CYS A 245 14.87 6.75 19.16
C CYS A 245 14.35 7.60 20.34
N ARG A 246 13.83 8.82 20.11
CA ARG A 246 13.20 9.64 21.16
C ARG A 246 11.78 9.16 21.49
N ASP A 247 11.00 8.80 20.48
CA ASP A 247 9.63 8.32 20.66
C ASP A 247 9.63 6.99 21.44
N PHE A 248 10.62 6.14 21.17
CA PHE A 248 10.91 4.93 21.96
C PHE A 248 11.31 5.27 23.41
N ARG A 249 12.15 6.32 23.61
CA ARG A 249 12.52 6.81 24.96
C ARG A 249 11.33 7.31 25.77
N SER A 250 10.37 8.02 25.15
CA SER A 250 9.11 8.41 25.82
C SER A 250 8.17 7.22 26.09
N GLY A 251 8.29 6.12 25.35
CA GLY A 251 7.60 4.86 25.65
C GLY A 251 8.00 4.23 26.98
N CYS A 252 9.14 4.62 27.56
CA CYS A 252 9.61 4.14 28.86
C CYS A 252 9.11 4.98 30.05
N GLU A 253 8.38 6.08 29.83
CA GLU A 253 8.06 7.08 30.88
C GLU A 253 6.60 7.02 31.37
N VAL A 254 5.87 5.93 31.07
CA VAL A 254 4.45 5.77 31.44
C VAL A 254 4.13 4.40 32.07
N SER A 255 4.89 4.01 33.11
CA SER A 255 4.50 2.96 34.08
C SER A 255 5.37 2.97 35.33
N PHE A 256 5.18 3.96 36.22
CA PHE A 256 5.32 3.79 37.69
C PHE A 256 4.84 5.06 38.44
N VAL A 257 3.52 5.18 38.59
CA VAL A 257 2.89 5.99 39.65
C VAL A 257 1.98 5.04 40.43
N SER A 258 1.96 5.19 41.75
CA SER A 258 1.29 4.29 42.70
C SER A 258 1.83 2.85 42.74
N LEU A 259 2.84 2.64 43.57
CA LEU A 259 2.67 1.69 44.68
C LEU A 259 3.13 2.34 45.99
N VAL A 260 2.37 2.08 47.06
CA VAL A 260 2.49 2.75 48.36
C VAL A 260 3.71 2.23 49.12
N SER A 261 4.37 3.10 49.89
CA SER A 261 5.44 2.72 50.82
C SER A 261 4.99 1.64 51.80
N PHE A 262 5.53 0.43 51.65
CA PHE A 262 5.50 -0.59 52.71
C PHE A 262 6.91 -1.08 53.01
N THR A 263 7.41 -0.64 54.16
CA THR A 263 8.67 -1.06 54.75
C THR A 263 8.53 -2.41 55.46
N SER A 264 9.67 -3.12 55.56
CA SER A 264 9.94 -4.22 56.49
C SER A 264 9.31 -5.58 56.20
N CYS A 265 10.18 -6.57 55.95
CA CYS A 265 9.89 -7.97 56.24
C CYS A 265 10.27 -8.27 57.71
N THR A 266 9.39 -8.97 58.45
CA THR A 266 9.75 -9.66 59.70
C THR A 266 8.96 -10.96 59.82
N LEU A 267 9.63 -12.07 60.13
CA LEU A 267 8.98 -13.35 60.46
C LEU A 267 8.45 -13.34 61.89
N SER A 268 7.20 -13.81 62.07
CA SER A 268 6.70 -14.59 63.22
C SER A 268 5.27 -15.04 62.87
N SER A 269 4.87 -16.32 62.89
CA SER A 269 4.94 -17.37 63.92
C SER A 269 3.67 -17.40 64.80
N PHE A 270 2.91 -18.50 64.67
CA PHE A 270 1.85 -19.02 65.56
C PHE A 270 0.61 -18.16 65.91
N GLY A 271 -0.57 -18.77 65.75
CA GLY A 271 -1.47 -18.94 66.91
C GLY A 271 -2.90 -18.42 66.87
N GLY A 272 -3.83 -19.27 66.41
CA GLY A 272 -5.02 -19.63 67.23
C GLY A 272 -6.32 -18.83 67.13
N LEU A 273 -7.42 -19.60 67.00
CA LEU A 273 -8.85 -19.27 67.25
C LEU A 273 -9.48 -18.22 66.34
#